data_AF-A0A5K1I0K6-F1
#
_entry.id   AF-A0A5K1I0K6-F1
#
_cell.length_a   1.000
_cell.length_b   1.000
_cell.length_c   1.000
_cell.angle_alpha   90.00
_cell.angle_beta   90.00
_cell.angle_gamma   90.00
#
_symmetry.space_group_name_H-M   'P 1'
#
loop_
_entity.id
_entity.type
_entity.pdbx_description
1 polymer ?
#
loop_
_entity_poly.entity_id
_entity_poly.type
_entity_poly.pdbx_seq_one_letter_code
_entity_poly.pdbx_strand_id
1 'polypeptide(L)'
;VKKIQQKTETNPLSVLRQAIRGVTPNIAVKARRVGGSTHQVPIEIGSTQGKALAIRWLLGASRKRPGRNMAFKLSSELVDAARGVAMPYAKRKRLIEWQRQ
;
A
#
# COMPACT_ATOMS: atom_id res chain seq x y z
N VAL A 1 -16.10 9.43 -3.85
CA VAL A 1 -15.65 10.75 -3.33
C VAL A 1 -16.48 11.19 -2.12
N LYS A 2 -17.83 11.30 -2.24
CA LYS A 2 -18.73 11.69 -1.13
C LYS A 2 -18.51 10.94 0.20
N LYS A 3 -18.26 9.62 0.17
CA LYS A 3 -18.13 8.79 1.38
C LYS A 3 -16.88 9.06 2.24
N ILE A 4 -15.78 9.50 1.64
CA ILE A 4 -14.55 9.82 2.40
C ILE A 4 -14.74 11.17 3.09
N GLN A 5 -15.28 12.14 2.36
CA GLN A 5 -15.59 13.46 2.90
C GLN A 5 -16.59 13.40 4.06
N GLN A 6 -17.61 12.55 3.96
CA GLN A 6 -18.57 12.30 5.04
C GLN A 6 -17.98 11.65 6.28
N LYS A 7 -16.88 10.88 6.16
CA LYS A 7 -16.26 10.15 7.27
C LYS A 7 -15.12 10.90 7.94
N THR A 8 -14.48 11.82 7.23
CA THR A 8 -13.19 12.38 7.65
C THR A 8 -13.21 13.91 7.64
N GLU A 9 -14.30 14.54 7.17
CA GLU A 9 -14.51 16.00 7.05
C GLU A 9 -13.39 16.75 6.30
N THR A 10 -12.51 15.98 5.65
CA THR A 10 -11.30 16.45 5.00
C THR A 10 -11.41 16.21 3.51
N ASN A 11 -10.64 16.99 2.74
CA ASN A 11 -10.64 16.88 1.29
C ASN A 11 -10.26 15.44 0.88
N PRO A 12 -11.15 14.70 0.19
CA PRO A 12 -10.93 13.30 -0.16
C PRO A 12 -9.72 13.10 -1.10
N LEU A 13 -9.35 14.11 -1.88
CA LEU A 13 -8.12 14.08 -2.69
C LEU A 13 -6.86 14.15 -1.82
N SER A 14 -6.91 14.89 -0.71
CA SER A 14 -5.79 14.96 0.23
C SER A 14 -5.56 13.60 0.90
N VAL A 15 -6.63 12.99 1.41
CA VAL A 15 -6.60 11.65 2.02
C VAL A 15 -6.06 10.61 1.03
N LEU A 16 -6.52 10.66 -0.22
CA LEU A 16 -6.03 9.76 -1.28
C LEU A 16 -4.52 9.93 -1.52
N ARG A 17 -4.04 11.17 -1.67
CA ARG A 17 -2.62 11.46 -1.89
C ARG A 17 -1.77 11.00 -0.70
N GLN A 18 -2.24 11.25 0.52
CA GLN A 18 -1.57 10.82 1.74
C GLN A 18 -1.49 9.30 1.83
N ALA A 19 -2.60 8.60 1.60
CA ALA A 19 -2.65 7.13 1.58
C ALA A 19 -1.69 6.54 0.55
N ILE A 20 -1.70 7.06 -0.69
CA ILE A 20 -0.79 6.57 -1.75
C ILE A 20 0.66 6.81 -1.36
N ARG A 21 1.03 8.00 -0.89
CA ARG A 21 2.40 8.30 -0.44
C ARG A 21 2.82 7.40 0.71
N GLY A 22 1.93 7.16 1.68
CA GLY A 22 2.18 6.28 2.82
C GLY A 22 2.38 4.81 2.43
N VAL A 23 1.76 4.35 1.35
CA VAL A 23 1.87 2.95 0.90
C VAL A 23 2.94 2.75 -0.17
N THR A 24 3.40 3.83 -0.83
CA THR A 24 4.41 3.76 -1.90
C THR A 24 5.74 3.19 -1.41
N PRO A 25 6.14 2.00 -1.86
CA PRO A 25 7.45 1.46 -1.59
C PRO A 25 8.49 2.08 -2.53
N ASN A 26 9.70 2.28 -2.01
CA ASN A 26 10.89 2.62 -2.81
C ASN A 26 11.76 1.39 -3.09
N ILE A 27 11.43 0.25 -2.47
CA ILE A 27 12.16 -1.01 -2.57
C ILE A 27 11.14 -2.11 -2.89
N ALA A 28 11.51 -3.00 -3.79
CA ALA A 28 10.80 -4.25 -4.05
C ALA A 28 11.71 -5.45 -3.78
N VAL A 29 11.12 -6.63 -3.70
CA VAL A 29 11.87 -7.87 -3.57
C VAL A 29 11.89 -8.58 -4.91
N LYS A 30 13.08 -9.02 -5.33
CA LYS A 30 13.27 -9.90 -6.48
C LYS A 30 13.84 -11.23 -6.01
N ALA A 31 13.30 -12.33 -6.53
CA ALA A 31 13.85 -13.65 -6.29
C ALA A 31 15.21 -13.78 -7.00
N ARG A 32 16.26 -14.18 -6.29
CA ARG A 32 17.59 -14.46 -6.81
C ARG A 32 18.05 -15.83 -6.35
N ARG A 33 18.56 -16.65 -7.26
CA ARG A 33 19.11 -17.97 -6.93
C ARG A 33 20.59 -17.85 -6.58
N VAL A 34 20.98 -18.41 -5.44
CA VAL A 34 22.37 -18.44 -4.95
C VAL A 34 22.60 -19.82 -4.32
N GLY A 35 23.63 -20.56 -4.77
CA GLY A 35 24.02 -21.83 -4.15
C GLY A 35 22.96 -22.94 -4.12
N GLY A 36 22.00 -22.95 -5.06
CA GLY A 36 20.95 -23.96 -5.14
C GLY A 36 19.61 -23.58 -4.49
N SER A 37 19.59 -22.58 -3.59
CA SER A 37 18.39 -22.00 -2.98
C SER A 37 17.99 -20.67 -3.62
N THR A 38 16.70 -20.30 -3.52
CA THR A 38 16.18 -19.02 -4.01
C THR A 38 15.95 -18.08 -2.84
N HIS A 39 16.68 -16.96 -2.80
CA HIS A 39 16.56 -15.93 -1.78
C HIS A 39 15.84 -14.69 -2.31
N GLN A 40 15.21 -13.95 -1.41
CA GLN A 40 14.56 -12.69 -1.69
C GLN A 40 15.59 -11.56 -1.52
N VAL A 41 15.93 -10.88 -2.61
CA VAL A 41 16.91 -9.78 -2.61
C VAL A 41 16.17 -8.45 -2.78
N PRO A 42 16.39 -7.47 -1.90
CA PRO A 42 15.82 -6.13 -2.05
C PRO A 42 16.45 -5.42 -3.24
N ILE A 43 15.62 -4.74 -4.02
CA ILE A 43 16.03 -3.90 -5.15
C ILE A 43 15.33 -2.55 -5.04
N GLU A 44 16.04 -1.48 -5.35
CA GLU A 44 15.45 -0.16 -5.46
C GLU A 44 14.55 -0.09 -6.69
N ILE A 45 13.40 0.58 -6.55
CA ILE A 45 12.43 0.76 -7.62
C ILE A 45 12.13 2.23 -7.86
N GLY A 46 11.89 2.57 -9.13
CA GLY A 46 11.54 3.94 -9.51
C GLY A 46 10.17 4.37 -8.96
N SER A 47 9.97 5.69 -8.84
CA SER A 47 8.75 6.27 -8.26
C SER A 47 7.46 5.86 -8.98
N THR A 48 7.49 5.70 -10.30
CA THR A 48 6.35 5.22 -11.10
C THR A 48 5.98 3.78 -10.75
N GLN A 49 6.98 2.90 -10.61
CA GLN A 49 6.78 1.50 -10.24
C GLN A 49 6.26 1.38 -8.80
N GLY A 50 6.82 2.17 -7.88
CA GLY A 50 6.36 2.27 -6.50
C GLY A 50 4.89 2.68 -6.41
N LYS A 51 4.49 3.74 -7.12
CA LYS A 51 3.08 4.18 -7.18
C LYS A 51 2.16 3.09 -7.73
N ALA A 52 2.57 2.40 -8.79
CA ALA A 52 1.78 1.31 -9.36
C ALA A 52 1.63 0.14 -8.37
N LEU A 53 2.69 -0.21 -7.63
CA LEU A 53 2.64 -1.21 -6.56
C LEU A 53 1.70 -0.79 -5.42
N ALA A 54 1.76 0.46 -5.00
CA ALA A 54 0.88 0.98 -3.96
C ALA A 54 -0.59 0.88 -4.33
N ILE A 55 -0.95 1.29 -5.55
CA ILE A 55 -2.33 1.18 -6.06
C ILE A 55 -2.78 -0.27 -6.11
N ARG A 56 -1.92 -1.18 -6.61
CA ARG A 56 -2.22 -2.63 -6.63
C ARG A 56 -2.46 -3.19 -5.23
N TRP A 57 -1.64 -2.81 -4.25
CA TRP A 57 -1.80 -3.29 -2.88
C TRP A 57 -3.06 -2.73 -2.21
N LEU A 58 -3.38 -1.45 -2.40
CA LEU A 58 -4.60 -0.84 -1.89
C LEU A 58 -5.85 -1.49 -2.47
N LEU A 59 -5.86 -1.75 -3.78
CA LEU A 59 -6.97 -2.44 -4.44
C LEU A 59 -7.11 -3.88 -3.97
N GLY A 60 -5.99 -4.60 -3.82
CA GLY A 60 -5.96 -5.96 -3.30
C GLY A 60 -6.47 -6.05 -1.86
N ALA A 61 -6.03 -5.14 -0.98
CA ALA A 61 -6.51 -5.05 0.39
C ALA A 61 -8.01 -4.72 0.45
N SER A 62 -8.45 -3.76 -0.36
CA SER A 62 -9.87 -3.38 -0.46
C SER A 62 -10.76 -4.56 -0.89
N ARG A 63 -10.29 -5.40 -1.81
CA ARG A 63 -11.03 -6.59 -2.25
C ARG A 63 -11.16 -7.65 -1.16
N LYS A 64 -10.10 -7.85 -0.35
CA LYS A 64 -10.07 -8.82 0.75
C LYS A 64 -10.92 -8.41 1.95
N ARG A 65 -11.28 -7.13 2.08
CA ARG A 65 -12.08 -6.63 3.21
C ARG A 65 -13.52 -7.17 3.16
N PRO A 66 -14.13 -7.55 4.29
CA PRO A 66 -15.55 -7.91 4.34
C PRO A 66 -16.45 -6.70 4.00
N GLY A 67 -17.59 -6.96 3.38
CA GLY A 67 -18.58 -5.94 2.99
C GLY A 67 -19.15 -6.13 1.58
N ARG A 68 -20.24 -5.42 1.27
CA ARG A 68 -21.00 -5.63 0.02
C ARG A 68 -20.59 -4.72 -1.13
N ASN A 69 -20.30 -3.45 -0.87
CA ASN A 69 -19.95 -2.48 -1.92
C ASN A 69 -18.44 -2.18 -1.95
N MET A 70 -17.81 -2.37 -3.10
CA MET A 70 -16.39 -2.06 -3.33
C MET A 70 -16.05 -0.60 -3.05
N ALA A 71 -16.96 0.33 -3.37
CA ALA A 71 -16.75 1.74 -3.08
C ALA A 71 -16.62 2.02 -1.57
N PHE A 72 -17.37 1.27 -0.74
CA PHE A 72 -17.27 1.38 0.71
C PHE A 72 -15.95 0.79 1.22
N LYS A 73 -15.58 -0.41 0.75
CA LYS A 73 -14.32 -1.06 1.12
C LYS A 73 -13.11 -0.18 0.80
N LEU A 74 -13.07 0.36 -0.42
CA LEU A 74 -11.99 1.24 -0.87
C LEU A 74 -11.94 2.54 -0.06
N SER A 75 -13.09 3.15 0.24
CA SER A 75 -13.12 4.37 1.06
C SER A 75 -12.57 4.13 2.47
N SER A 76 -12.90 3.00 3.09
CA SER A 76 -12.39 2.65 4.41
C SER A 76 -10.89 2.33 4.37
N GLU A 77 -10.43 1.58 3.37
CA GLU A 77 -8.99 1.30 3.19
C GLU A 77 -8.16 2.57 2.97
N LEU A 78 -8.66 3.54 2.20
CA LEU A 78 -7.96 4.80 1.98
C LEU A 78 -7.82 5.61 3.27
N VAL A 79 -8.85 5.64 4.11
CA VAL A 79 -8.79 6.29 5.43
C VAL A 79 -7.81 5.58 6.36
N ASP A 80 -7.86 4.24 6.41
CA ASP A 80 -6.97 3.44 7.25
C ASP A 80 -5.50 3.54 6.79
N ALA A 81 -5.28 3.62 5.47
CA ALA A 81 -3.96 3.80 4.88
C ALA A 81 -3.40 5.21 5.12
N ALA A 82 -4.24 6.25 5.08
CA ALA A 82 -3.83 7.60 5.44
C ALA A 82 -3.42 7.72 6.92
N ARG A 83 -4.05 6.92 7.80
CA ARG A 83 -3.72 6.79 9.22
C ARG A 83 -2.52 5.87 9.51
N GLY A 84 -1.99 5.16 8.51
CA GLY A 84 -0.86 4.24 8.68
C GLY A 84 -1.21 2.89 9.34
N VAL A 85 -2.49 2.54 9.41
CA VAL A 85 -2.98 1.30 10.06
C VAL A 85 -3.28 0.19 9.04
N ALA A 86 -3.40 0.52 7.75
CA ALA A 86 -3.80 -0.44 6.74
C ALA A 86 -2.73 -1.51 6.44
N MET A 87 -3.18 -2.70 6.03
CA MET A 87 -2.31 -3.82 5.64
C MET A 87 -1.23 -3.47 4.59
N PRO A 88 -1.52 -2.68 3.53
CA PRO A 88 -0.50 -2.24 2.59
C PRO A 88 0.62 -1.40 3.22
N TYR A 89 0.32 -0.62 4.27
CA TYR A 89 1.31 0.16 5.00
C TYR A 89 2.25 -0.74 5.80
N ALA A 90 1.69 -1.72 6.53
CA ALA A 90 2.48 -2.74 7.22
C ALA A 90 3.40 -3.51 6.27
N LYS A 91 2.89 -3.84 5.07
CA LYS A 91 3.69 -4.50 4.02
C LYS A 91 4.86 -3.63 3.55
N ARG A 92 4.63 -2.32 3.31
CA ARG A 92 5.70 -1.37 2.99
C ARG A 92 6.73 -1.30 4.11
N LYS A 93 6.29 -1.14 5.36
CA LYS A 93 7.17 -1.02 6.53
C LYS A 93 8.10 -2.23 6.66
N ARG A 94 7.54 -3.45 6.51
CA ARG A 94 8.32 -4.70 6.54
C ARG A 94 9.41 -4.76 5.47
N LEU A 95 9.15 -4.24 4.27
CA LEU A 95 10.17 -4.19 3.21
C LEU A 95 11.31 -3.23 3.54
N ILE A 96 11.01 -2.13 4.22
CA ILE A 96 12.03 -1.17 4.68
C ILE A 96 12.86 -1.77 5.81
N GLU A 97 12.23 -2.48 6.75
CA GLU A 97 12.93 -3.18 7.83
C GLU A 97 13.85 -4.29 7.29
N TRP A 98 13.42 -5.01 6.26
CA TRP A 98 14.23 -6.01 5.55
C TRP A 98 15.50 -5.47 4.89
N GLN A 99 15.57 -4.17 4.61
CA GLN A 99 16.76 -3.51 4.07
C GLN A 99 17.74 -3.10 5.17
N ARG A 100 17.28 -2.99 6.43
CA ARG A 100 18.10 -2.57 7.56
C ARG A 100 18.81 -3.72 8.28
N GLN A 101 18.44 -4.97 7.97
CA GLN A 101 19.06 -6.20 8.47
C GLN A 101 19.96 -6.78 7.39
#